data_AF-A0A7C2LFQ2-F1
#
_entry.id   AF-A0A7C2LFQ2-F1
#
_cell.length_a   1.000
_cell.length_b   1.000
_cell.length_c   1.000
_cell.angle_alpha   90.00
_cell.angle_beta   90.00
_cell.angle_gamma   90.00
#
_symmetry.space_group_name_H-M   'P 1'
#
loop_
_entity.id
_entity.type
_entity.pdbx_description
1 polymer ?
#
loop_
_entity_poly.entity_id
_entity_poly.type
_entity_poly.pdbx_seq_one_letter_code
_entity_poly.pdbx_strand_id
1 'polypeptide(L)'
;MEGEPLVLSVDVGTTNIKAGVVDAHGRVLRVVQQELPLARDENGKAEHDPHLLWETFGAVARQVTEGYGQKIRALVLSAYQLSLLAVDETGGTLTGIITLLDTRPRQTYPRLMEQIDAHQLYQRTGCPPLFHYPFSKIFWLKTTHPDLFARARWLVGAKDYLIYRLTGQWVTEASLGTATQLMNLHSLRWDEVALGVLELDAGRLPEPVEADRVLVTLPEEVCARLGVAEGCRLVPGVYDGGAVAIGIGALVGGAGAINLGTTAMLRVAMPQPVLDADPAMRLQTCYLACGRWFPGGAINNAGITLRWLRDSVLGMDYEAMNREGERVSDTAGLFFLPFLSGERNPQIGNAASGVFFGLRGYHTRGHVVRAAMEGVCFALRIVYDALRENGVVPREIRIGGGGVRSPLWMQTMANVLGIPLQVSQVEEPGLVGSAILGYTALGVYADVEQATQAMVRTGRQYLPQQDAVEAYAEKYRFFQQLMDDLAQAFQRHARLVTP
;
A
#
# COMPACT_ATOMS: atom_id res chain seq x y z
N MET A 1 4.99 -19.11 -32.21
CA MET A 1 5.45 -18.28 -31.06
C MET A 1 6.31 -19.14 -30.13
N GLU A 2 7.44 -19.63 -30.65
CA GLU A 2 8.58 -20.06 -29.84
C GLU A 2 9.50 -18.84 -29.73
N GLY A 3 9.93 -18.44 -28.53
CA GLY A 3 11.05 -17.49 -28.37
C GLY A 3 10.84 -16.23 -27.54
N GLU A 4 9.63 -15.88 -27.08
CA GLU A 4 9.45 -14.69 -26.23
C GLU A 4 9.79 -14.98 -24.75
N PRO A 5 10.59 -14.11 -24.09
CA PRO A 5 10.92 -14.27 -22.69
C PRO A 5 9.69 -14.07 -21.81
N LEU A 6 9.58 -14.85 -20.73
CA LEU A 6 8.54 -14.70 -19.71
C LEU A 6 9.13 -14.10 -18.43
N VAL A 7 8.27 -13.44 -17.65
CA VAL A 7 8.60 -12.91 -16.33
C VAL A 7 7.84 -13.68 -15.26
N LEU A 8 8.56 -14.17 -14.25
CA LEU A 8 8.01 -14.63 -12.99
C LEU A 8 7.83 -13.43 -12.07
N SER A 9 6.59 -13.05 -11.80
CA SER A 9 6.28 -12.01 -10.81
C SER A 9 5.84 -12.68 -9.51
N VAL A 10 6.39 -12.27 -8.38
CA VAL A 10 5.99 -12.78 -7.06
C VAL A 10 5.63 -11.61 -6.15
N ASP A 11 4.40 -11.58 -5.69
CA ASP A 11 3.84 -10.63 -4.73
C ASP A 11 3.74 -11.28 -3.36
N VAL A 12 4.48 -10.75 -2.39
CA VAL A 12 4.50 -11.18 -1.01
C VAL A 12 3.56 -10.26 -0.23
N GLY A 13 2.29 -10.65 -0.17
CA GLY A 13 1.27 -9.96 0.60
C GLY A 13 1.31 -10.31 2.10
N THR A 14 0.47 -9.63 2.89
CA THR A 14 0.40 -9.88 4.34
C THR A 14 -0.39 -11.13 4.73
N THR A 15 -1.11 -11.74 3.78
CA THR A 15 -1.95 -12.92 4.03
C THR A 15 -1.62 -14.08 3.11
N ASN A 16 -1.01 -13.80 1.96
CA ASN A 16 -0.68 -14.80 0.95
C ASN A 16 0.54 -14.36 0.16
N ILE A 17 1.26 -15.35 -0.38
CA ILE A 17 2.22 -15.16 -1.45
C ILE A 17 1.54 -15.56 -2.74
N LYS A 18 1.50 -14.64 -3.71
CA LYS A 18 0.94 -14.86 -5.04
C LYS A 18 2.06 -14.76 -6.06
N ALA A 19 2.17 -15.75 -6.95
CA ALA A 19 3.07 -15.68 -8.08
C ALA A 19 2.32 -15.86 -9.40
N GLY A 20 2.84 -15.22 -10.45
CA GLY A 20 2.34 -15.41 -11.80
C GLY A 20 3.44 -15.41 -12.84
N VAL A 21 3.18 -16.15 -13.91
CA VAL A 21 3.97 -16.10 -15.14
C VAL A 21 3.27 -15.13 -16.09
N VAL A 22 3.95 -14.06 -16.47
CA VAL A 22 3.37 -12.96 -17.27
C VAL A 22 4.14 -12.85 -18.58
N ASP A 23 3.42 -12.77 -19.71
CA ASP A 23 4.01 -12.55 -21.04
C ASP A 23 4.28 -11.06 -21.31
N ALA A 24 4.96 -10.77 -22.42
CA ALA A 24 5.34 -9.41 -22.80
C ALA A 24 4.13 -8.49 -23.07
N HIS A 25 2.93 -9.05 -23.27
CA HIS A 25 1.70 -8.30 -23.52
C HIS A 25 0.86 -8.10 -22.25
N GLY A 26 1.38 -8.46 -21.08
CA GLY A 26 0.69 -8.31 -19.80
C GLY A 26 -0.35 -9.40 -19.53
N ARG A 27 -0.40 -10.47 -20.33
CA ARG A 27 -1.28 -11.60 -20.06
C ARG A 27 -0.65 -12.47 -18.99
N VAL A 28 -1.43 -12.73 -17.95
CA VAL A 28 -1.04 -13.66 -16.89
C VAL A 28 -1.39 -15.09 -17.34
N LEU A 29 -0.37 -15.89 -17.63
CA LEU A 29 -0.51 -17.24 -18.19
C LEU A 29 -0.85 -18.28 -17.13
N ARG A 30 -0.36 -18.08 -15.90
CA ARG A 30 -0.62 -18.92 -14.74
C ARG A 30 -0.51 -18.08 -13.49
N VAL A 31 -1.38 -18.34 -12.51
CA VAL A 31 -1.32 -17.76 -11.16
C VAL A 31 -1.37 -18.90 -10.16
N VAL A 32 -0.52 -18.82 -9.14
CA VAL A 32 -0.57 -19.66 -7.95
C VAL A 32 -0.53 -18.73 -6.74
N GLN A 33 -1.30 -19.06 -5.71
CA GLN A 33 -1.22 -18.38 -4.43
C GLN A 33 -1.27 -19.38 -3.30
N GLN A 34 -0.56 -19.08 -2.22
CA GLN A 34 -0.60 -19.86 -0.99
C GLN A 34 -0.69 -18.92 0.21
N GLU A 35 -1.49 -19.30 1.20
CA GLU A 35 -1.65 -18.55 2.44
C GLU A 35 -0.34 -18.55 3.24
N LEU A 36 -0.04 -17.40 3.84
CA LEU A 36 1.06 -17.23 4.79
C LEU A 36 0.45 -16.91 6.16
N PRO A 37 0.47 -17.87 7.10
CA PRO A 37 -0.08 -17.66 8.44
C PRO A 37 0.62 -16.52 9.19
N LEU A 38 -0.18 -15.68 9.84
CA LEU A 38 0.27 -14.56 10.67
C LEU A 38 0.10 -14.93 12.15
N ALA A 39 1.22 -15.01 12.88
CA ALA A 39 1.21 -15.27 14.31
C ALA A 39 0.75 -14.03 15.08
N ARG A 40 -0.26 -14.18 15.95
CA ARG A 40 -0.84 -13.11 16.75
C ARG A 40 -1.02 -13.53 18.21
N ASP A 41 -0.98 -12.55 19.11
CA ASP A 41 -1.29 -12.73 20.54
C ASP A 41 -2.06 -11.52 21.11
N GLU A 42 -2.52 -11.62 22.36
CA GLU A 42 -3.24 -10.54 23.04
C GLU A 42 -2.42 -9.27 23.29
N ASN A 43 -1.10 -9.34 23.19
CA ASN A 43 -0.20 -8.20 23.44
C ASN A 43 0.04 -7.36 22.18
N GLY A 44 -0.65 -7.67 21.08
CA GLY A 44 -0.56 -6.92 19.83
C GLY A 44 0.52 -7.41 18.87
N LYS A 45 1.11 -8.59 19.11
CA LYS A 45 2.03 -9.23 18.17
C LYS A 45 1.33 -9.52 16.84
N ALA A 46 2.01 -9.27 15.73
CA ALA A 46 1.61 -9.70 14.40
C ALA A 46 2.85 -9.98 13.54
N GLU A 47 3.32 -11.23 13.56
CA GLU A 47 4.58 -11.64 12.94
C GLU A 47 4.39 -12.77 11.92
N HIS A 48 5.12 -12.72 10.80
CA HIS A 48 5.33 -13.90 9.95
C HIS A 48 6.58 -14.66 10.39
N ASP A 49 6.55 -15.98 10.23
CA ASP A 49 7.75 -16.81 10.35
C ASP A 49 8.63 -16.63 9.08
N PRO A 50 9.89 -16.18 9.21
CA PRO A 50 10.80 -16.02 8.07
C PRO A 50 11.12 -17.33 7.32
N HIS A 51 11.22 -18.45 8.04
CA HIS A 51 11.46 -19.75 7.43
C HIS A 51 10.24 -20.19 6.63
N LEU A 52 9.04 -20.03 7.18
CA LEU A 52 7.80 -20.34 6.47
C LEU A 52 7.64 -19.45 5.23
N LEU A 53 7.94 -18.15 5.33
CA LEU A 53 7.95 -17.24 4.19
C LEU A 53 8.82 -17.77 3.04
N TRP A 54 10.04 -18.22 3.35
CA TRP A 54 10.96 -18.76 2.34
C TRP A 54 10.49 -20.07 1.72
N GLU A 55 9.98 -21.00 2.53
CA GLU A 55 9.49 -22.29 2.04
C GLU A 55 8.23 -22.09 1.18
N THR A 56 7.29 -21.27 1.62
CA THR A 56 6.09 -20.91 0.83
C THR A 56 6.46 -20.21 -0.46
N PHE A 57 7.40 -19.27 -0.43
CA PHE A 57 7.90 -18.59 -1.63
C PHE A 57 8.45 -19.59 -2.66
N GLY A 58 9.31 -20.52 -2.23
CA GLY A 58 9.89 -21.54 -3.10
C GLY A 58 8.84 -22.49 -3.67
N ALA A 59 7.87 -22.92 -2.85
CA ALA A 59 6.79 -23.81 -3.27
C ALA A 59 5.87 -23.15 -4.32
N VAL A 60 5.43 -21.91 -4.06
CA VAL A 60 4.59 -21.14 -4.97
C VAL A 60 5.32 -20.86 -6.29
N ALA A 61 6.60 -20.47 -6.23
CA ALA A 61 7.42 -20.28 -7.42
C ALA A 61 7.52 -21.58 -8.23
N ARG A 62 7.88 -22.70 -7.61
CA ARG A 62 8.01 -24.00 -8.30
C ARG A 62 6.70 -24.44 -8.95
N GLN A 63 5.58 -24.25 -8.27
CA GLN A 63 4.28 -24.62 -8.79
C GLN A 63 3.86 -23.73 -9.98
N VAL A 64 4.11 -22.41 -9.93
CA VAL A 64 3.70 -21.52 -11.02
C VAL A 64 4.60 -21.64 -12.26
N THR A 65 5.87 -22.04 -12.09
CA THR A 65 6.83 -22.16 -13.20
C THR A 65 6.73 -23.48 -13.96
N GLU A 66 6.01 -24.49 -13.44
CA GLU A 66 5.81 -25.76 -14.12
C GLU A 66 5.20 -25.56 -15.52
N GLY A 67 5.87 -26.11 -16.54
CA GLY A 67 5.53 -25.93 -17.96
C GLY A 67 6.06 -24.65 -18.62
N TYR A 68 6.59 -23.69 -17.85
CA TYR A 68 7.06 -22.39 -18.32
C TYR A 68 8.52 -22.08 -18.01
N GLY A 69 9.14 -22.81 -17.07
CA GLY A 69 10.46 -22.52 -16.50
C GLY A 69 11.55 -22.15 -17.52
N GLN A 70 11.66 -22.91 -18.62
CA GLN A 70 12.66 -22.70 -19.66
C GLN A 70 12.52 -21.38 -20.45
N LYS A 71 11.37 -20.72 -20.37
CA LYS A 71 11.10 -19.42 -21.01
C LYS A 71 11.23 -18.25 -20.05
N ILE A 72 11.27 -18.50 -18.74
CA ILE A 72 11.37 -17.44 -17.73
C ILE A 72 12.79 -16.88 -17.75
N ARG A 73 12.90 -15.55 -17.90
CA ARG A 73 14.19 -14.84 -17.97
C ARG A 73 14.39 -13.84 -16.83
N ALA A 74 13.32 -13.46 -16.13
CA ALA A 74 13.43 -12.65 -14.94
C ALA A 74 12.48 -13.10 -13.83
N LEU A 75 12.94 -12.94 -12.59
CA LEU A 75 12.16 -12.93 -11.37
C LEU A 75 12.02 -11.48 -10.90
N VAL A 76 10.79 -11.02 -10.67
CA VAL A 76 10.51 -9.70 -10.11
C VAL A 76 9.72 -9.88 -8.82
N LEU A 77 10.17 -9.21 -7.76
CA LEU A 77 9.55 -9.29 -6.44
C LEU A 77 8.72 -8.04 -6.14
N SER A 78 7.59 -8.23 -5.49
CA SER A 78 6.91 -7.19 -4.73
C SER A 78 6.53 -7.69 -3.35
N ALA A 79 6.43 -6.78 -2.38
CA ALA A 79 6.11 -7.17 -1.00
C ALA A 79 5.46 -6.03 -0.21
N TYR A 80 4.73 -6.39 0.85
CA TYR A 80 4.18 -5.42 1.78
C TYR A 80 5.25 -4.54 2.45
N GLN A 81 4.90 -3.28 2.70
CA GLN A 81 5.76 -2.31 3.40
C GLN A 81 5.75 -2.50 4.92
N LEU A 82 6.61 -1.73 5.59
CA LEU A 82 6.63 -1.53 7.04
C LEU A 82 7.05 -2.76 7.84
N SER A 83 7.53 -3.83 7.21
CA SER A 83 8.07 -5.00 7.92
C SER A 83 9.39 -4.71 8.62
N LEU A 84 9.66 -5.37 9.75
CA LEU A 84 10.98 -5.41 10.38
C LEU A 84 11.34 -6.83 10.81
N LEU A 85 12.55 -7.27 10.50
CA LEU A 85 13.16 -8.51 10.90
C LEU A 85 14.57 -8.21 11.44
N ALA A 86 14.87 -8.69 12.65
CA ALA A 86 16.22 -8.66 13.19
C ALA A 86 16.95 -9.97 12.86
N VAL A 87 18.18 -9.86 12.36
CA VAL A 87 19.03 -10.99 11.95
C VAL A 87 20.40 -10.84 12.59
N ASP A 88 21.00 -11.94 13.04
CA ASP A 88 22.35 -11.96 13.60
C ASP A 88 23.45 -11.96 12.54
N GLU A 89 24.71 -11.97 12.98
CA GLU A 89 25.89 -11.93 12.12
C GLU A 89 26.03 -13.15 11.20
N THR A 90 25.44 -14.28 11.57
CA THR A 90 25.46 -15.53 10.78
C THR A 90 24.36 -15.60 9.73
N GLY A 91 23.45 -14.61 9.72
CA GLY A 91 22.23 -14.64 8.92
C GLY A 91 21.06 -15.38 9.58
N GLY A 92 21.19 -15.74 10.86
CA GLY A 92 20.14 -16.37 11.67
C GLY A 92 19.08 -15.36 12.10
N THR A 93 17.81 -15.70 11.99
CA THR A 93 16.70 -14.80 12.33
C THR A 93 16.49 -14.75 13.84
N LEU A 94 16.56 -13.54 14.42
CA LEU A 94 16.39 -13.32 15.87
C LEU A 94 14.93 -13.07 16.26
N THR A 95 14.11 -12.61 15.31
CA THR A 95 12.68 -12.33 15.51
C THR A 95 11.85 -12.97 14.40
N GLY A 96 10.53 -13.02 14.57
CA GLY A 96 9.63 -13.07 13.43
C GLY A 96 9.68 -11.77 12.62
N ILE A 97 9.06 -11.77 11.44
CA ILE A 97 8.91 -10.57 10.62
C ILE A 97 7.75 -9.73 11.17
N ILE A 98 8.06 -8.66 11.89
CA ILE A 98 7.10 -7.75 12.52
C ILE A 98 6.36 -6.94 11.45
N THR A 99 5.08 -7.26 11.22
CA THR A 99 4.27 -6.70 10.12
C THR A 99 3.65 -5.34 10.45
N LEU A 100 3.00 -4.67 9.49
CA LEU A 100 2.30 -3.40 9.75
C LEU A 100 1.16 -3.50 10.77
N LEU A 101 0.64 -4.72 10.99
CA LEU A 101 -0.48 -5.01 11.88
C LEU A 101 -0.04 -5.12 13.34
N ASP A 102 1.28 -5.12 13.58
CA ASP A 102 1.85 -5.19 14.92
C ASP A 102 1.66 -3.87 15.66
N THR A 103 1.08 -3.93 16.85
CA THR A 103 0.78 -2.74 17.66
C THR A 103 1.67 -2.60 18.88
N ARG A 104 2.60 -3.53 19.12
CA ARG A 104 3.53 -3.46 20.26
C ARG A 104 4.34 -2.16 20.31
N PRO A 105 4.78 -1.54 19.18
CA PRO A 105 5.48 -0.26 19.22
C PRO A 105 4.67 0.90 19.81
N ARG A 106 3.33 0.79 19.85
CA ARG A 106 2.44 1.82 20.44
C ARG A 106 2.81 2.15 21.88
N GLN A 107 3.32 1.18 22.64
CA GLN A 107 3.67 1.38 24.05
C GLN A 107 4.86 2.34 24.26
N THR A 108 5.83 2.33 23.34
CA THR A 108 7.03 3.18 23.40
C THR A 108 6.88 4.45 22.58
N TYR A 109 5.82 4.55 21.78
CA TYR A 109 5.63 5.62 20.81
C TYR A 109 5.53 7.03 21.45
N PRO A 110 4.81 7.26 22.56
CA PRO A 110 4.80 8.59 23.20
C PRO A 110 6.20 9.07 23.60
N ARG A 111 7.02 8.19 24.17
CA ARG A 111 8.41 8.47 24.53
C ARG A 111 9.29 8.77 23.31
N LEU A 112 9.05 8.08 22.19
CA LEU A 112 9.74 8.38 20.93
C LEU A 112 9.38 9.78 20.42
N MET A 113 8.09 10.14 20.49
CA MET A 113 7.62 11.46 20.05
C MET A 113 8.20 12.62 20.87
N GLU A 114 8.52 12.40 22.14
CA GLU A 114 9.24 13.37 22.98
C GLU A 114 10.71 13.58 22.56
N GLN A 115 11.29 12.65 21.80
CA GLN A 115 12.70 12.66 21.37
C GLN A 115 12.91 13.17 19.95
N ILE A 116 11.84 13.49 19.21
CA ILE A 116 11.93 13.87 17.80
C ILE A 116 11.19 15.17 17.51
N ASP A 117 11.70 15.92 16.54
CA ASP A 117 10.89 16.88 15.79
C ASP A 117 10.19 16.12 14.65
N ALA A 118 8.90 15.84 14.85
CA ALA A 118 8.08 15.08 13.91
C ALA A 118 7.97 15.76 12.53
N HIS A 119 7.90 17.09 12.51
CA HIS A 119 7.81 17.84 11.27
C HIS A 119 9.14 17.82 10.52
N GLN A 120 10.26 17.98 11.22
CA GLN A 120 11.59 17.83 10.63
C GLN A 120 11.79 16.42 10.06
N LEU A 121 11.43 15.37 10.81
CA LEU A 121 11.55 13.99 10.35
C LEU A 121 10.65 13.73 9.13
N TYR A 122 9.44 14.27 9.11
CA TYR A 122 8.55 14.24 7.96
C TYR A 122 9.18 14.90 6.72
N GLN A 123 9.76 16.09 6.86
CA GLN A 123 10.40 16.80 5.74
C GLN A 123 11.56 16.02 5.12
N ARG A 124 12.24 15.19 5.92
CA ARG A 124 13.37 14.37 5.48
C ARG A 124 12.92 13.06 4.86
N THR A 125 11.85 12.44 5.36
CA THR A 125 11.50 11.05 5.04
C THR A 125 10.20 10.89 4.24
N GLY A 126 9.34 11.93 4.21
CA GLY A 126 7.99 11.85 3.66
C GLY A 126 7.02 10.96 4.43
N CYS A 127 7.40 10.49 5.62
CA CYS A 127 6.57 9.63 6.46
C CYS A 127 5.97 10.43 7.61
N PRO A 128 4.63 10.57 7.68
CA PRO A 128 3.96 11.20 8.83
C PRO A 128 4.34 10.48 10.14
N PRO A 129 4.18 11.10 11.32
CA PRO A 129 4.49 10.44 12.58
C PRO A 129 3.45 9.35 12.88
N LEU A 130 3.80 8.09 12.62
CA LEU A 130 2.99 6.91 13.00
C LEU A 130 3.86 5.82 13.64
N PHE A 131 3.30 5.03 14.54
CA PHE A 131 4.05 3.95 15.23
C PHE A 131 4.30 2.71 14.35
N HIS A 132 3.68 2.62 13.17
CA HIS A 132 3.78 1.44 12.29
C HIS A 132 5.13 1.31 11.59
N TYR A 133 5.90 2.40 11.50
CA TYR A 133 7.17 2.43 10.77
C TYR A 133 8.26 1.57 11.42
N PRO A 134 9.15 0.94 10.63
CA PRO A 134 10.38 0.33 11.09
C PRO A 134 11.18 1.21 12.06
N PHE A 135 11.24 2.53 11.86
CA PHE A 135 11.80 3.47 12.83
C PHE A 135 11.25 3.29 14.25
N SER A 136 9.92 3.30 14.40
CA SER A 136 9.25 3.09 15.69
C SER A 136 9.42 1.67 16.23
N LYS A 137 9.44 0.67 15.35
CA LYS A 137 9.66 -0.74 15.73
C LYS A 137 11.07 -1.00 16.23
N ILE A 138 12.07 -0.36 15.64
CA ILE A 138 13.47 -0.46 16.09
C ILE A 138 13.62 0.22 17.45
N PHE A 139 13.03 1.41 17.63
CA PHE A 139 13.01 2.07 18.94
C PHE A 139 12.36 1.19 20.02
N TRP A 140 11.22 0.58 19.70
CA TRP A 140 10.55 -0.39 20.57
C TRP A 140 11.47 -1.56 20.92
N LEU A 141 12.11 -2.19 19.92
CA LEU A 141 12.98 -3.33 20.12
C LEU A 141 14.19 -2.98 21.00
N LYS A 142 14.84 -1.84 20.71
CA LYS A 142 15.94 -1.30 21.51
C LYS A 142 15.54 -1.07 22.97
N THR A 143 14.33 -0.57 23.20
CA THR A 143 13.86 -0.19 24.54
C THR A 143 13.39 -1.39 25.37
N THR A 144 12.74 -2.36 24.73
CA THR A 144 12.07 -3.48 25.41
C THR A 144 12.86 -4.78 25.37
N HIS A 145 13.74 -4.96 24.39
CA HIS A 145 14.56 -6.15 24.17
C HIS A 145 16.01 -5.76 23.82
N PRO A 146 16.73 -5.02 24.70
CA PRO A 146 18.04 -4.46 24.41
C PRO A 146 19.09 -5.53 24.04
N ASP A 147 19.06 -6.70 24.68
CA ASP A 147 19.98 -7.80 24.38
C ASP A 147 19.78 -8.37 22.96
N LEU A 148 18.52 -8.44 22.51
CA LEU A 148 18.20 -8.86 21.14
C LEU A 148 18.67 -7.80 20.15
N PHE A 149 18.39 -6.53 20.44
CA PHE A 149 18.84 -5.43 19.60
C PHE A 149 20.36 -5.37 19.50
N ALA A 150 21.10 -5.63 20.58
CA ALA A 150 22.57 -5.66 20.56
C ALA A 150 23.14 -6.79 19.68
N ARG A 151 22.47 -7.94 19.63
CA ARG A 151 22.86 -9.10 18.80
C ARG A 151 22.51 -8.95 17.32
N ALA A 152 21.56 -8.08 16.98
CA ALA A 152 21.10 -7.93 15.61
C ALA A 152 22.19 -7.25 14.74
N ARG A 153 22.76 -7.99 13.80
CA ARG A 153 23.67 -7.44 12.78
C ARG A 153 22.89 -6.69 11.70
N TRP A 154 21.74 -7.23 11.28
CA TRP A 154 20.92 -6.65 10.22
C TRP A 154 19.49 -6.38 10.71
N LEU A 155 18.94 -5.23 10.29
CA LEU A 155 17.55 -4.85 10.49
C LEU A 155 16.91 -4.63 9.11
N VAL A 156 16.09 -5.58 8.68
CA VAL A 156 15.68 -5.74 7.28
C VAL A 156 14.17 -5.97 7.15
N GLY A 157 13.62 -5.77 5.95
CA GLY A 157 12.25 -6.12 5.62
C GLY A 157 12.07 -7.57 5.12
N ALA A 158 10.81 -7.95 4.85
CA ALA A 158 10.47 -9.27 4.32
C ALA A 158 11.08 -9.52 2.93
N LYS A 159 11.02 -8.53 2.04
CA LYS A 159 11.61 -8.62 0.69
C LYS A 159 13.13 -8.64 0.74
N ASP A 160 13.74 -7.82 1.58
CA ASP A 160 15.18 -7.79 1.79
C ASP A 160 15.70 -9.17 2.25
N TYR A 161 14.98 -9.82 3.16
CA TYR A 161 15.27 -11.20 3.58
C TYR A 161 15.17 -12.19 2.41
N LEU A 162 14.13 -12.12 1.58
CA LEU A 162 14.01 -12.99 0.40
C LEU A 162 15.15 -12.74 -0.60
N ILE A 163 15.52 -11.49 -0.84
CA ILE A 163 16.66 -11.16 -1.70
C ILE A 163 17.95 -11.75 -1.13
N TYR A 164 18.18 -11.64 0.18
CA TYR A 164 19.32 -12.29 0.82
C TYR A 164 19.30 -13.81 0.63
N ARG A 165 18.14 -14.48 0.81
CA ARG A 165 18.02 -15.93 0.59
C ARG A 165 18.25 -16.34 -0.88
N LEU A 166 18.00 -15.45 -1.83
CA LEU A 166 18.20 -15.67 -3.26
C LEU A 166 19.64 -15.36 -3.73
N THR A 167 20.35 -14.46 -3.04
CA THR A 167 21.57 -13.84 -3.59
C THR A 167 22.76 -13.80 -2.62
N GLY A 168 22.53 -14.00 -1.33
CA GLY A 168 23.51 -13.76 -0.27
C GLY A 168 23.75 -12.28 0.06
N GLN A 169 23.03 -11.34 -0.57
CA GLN A 169 23.23 -9.91 -0.40
C GLN A 169 22.12 -9.26 0.45
N TRP A 170 22.53 -8.43 1.41
CA TRP A 170 21.60 -7.60 2.20
C TRP A 170 21.38 -6.26 1.51
N VAL A 171 20.35 -6.22 0.66
CA VAL A 171 19.97 -5.01 -0.09
C VAL A 171 18.50 -4.69 0.10
N THR A 172 18.17 -3.42 -0.04
CA THR A 172 16.78 -2.94 -0.07
C THR A 172 16.63 -1.94 -1.21
N GLU A 173 15.43 -1.76 -1.71
CA GLU A 173 15.16 -0.77 -2.75
C GLU A 173 14.34 0.40 -2.20
N ALA A 174 14.47 1.55 -2.84
CA ALA A 174 14.01 2.82 -2.31
C ALA A 174 12.50 2.89 -2.01
N SER A 175 11.65 2.12 -2.69
CA SER A 175 10.20 2.10 -2.45
C SER A 175 9.81 1.42 -1.13
N LEU A 176 10.62 0.47 -0.65
CA LEU A 176 10.56 -0.04 0.72
C LEU A 176 11.33 0.87 1.69
N GLY A 177 12.55 1.26 1.32
CA GLY A 177 13.43 2.08 2.15
C GLY A 177 12.79 3.39 2.60
N THR A 178 12.14 4.12 1.70
CA THR A 178 11.44 5.38 2.01
C THR A 178 10.20 5.18 2.89
N ALA A 179 9.63 3.98 2.93
CA ALA A 179 8.56 3.64 3.85
C ALA A 179 9.07 3.17 5.23
N THR A 180 10.37 3.21 5.50
CA THR A 180 10.92 2.84 6.82
C THR A 180 10.88 3.98 7.85
N GLN A 181 10.75 5.23 7.37
CA GLN A 181 11.08 6.47 8.09
C GLN A 181 12.57 6.57 8.52
N LEU A 182 13.43 5.72 7.98
CA LEU A 182 14.89 5.74 8.18
C LEU A 182 15.65 6.22 6.96
N MET A 183 15.00 6.31 5.79
CA MET A 183 15.63 6.74 4.54
C MET A 183 15.24 8.19 4.24
N ASN A 184 16.23 8.99 3.88
CA ASN A 184 16.02 10.34 3.39
C ASN A 184 15.42 10.27 1.98
N LEU A 185 14.24 10.86 1.82
CA LEU A 185 13.45 10.80 0.59
C LEU A 185 14.12 11.50 -0.60
N HIS A 186 15.00 12.46 -0.33
CA HIS A 186 15.66 13.28 -1.33
C HIS A 186 16.96 12.63 -1.84
N SER A 187 17.75 12.04 -0.94
CA SER A 187 19.03 11.40 -1.29
C SER A 187 18.91 9.89 -1.55
N LEU A 188 17.81 9.26 -1.12
CA LEU A 188 17.63 7.79 -1.14
C LEU A 188 18.76 7.05 -0.42
N ARG A 189 19.25 7.66 0.67
CA ARG A 189 20.24 7.10 1.61
C ARG A 189 19.65 7.08 3.01
N TRP A 190 20.23 6.28 3.89
CA TRP A 190 19.83 6.25 5.29
C TRP A 190 20.02 7.63 5.95
N ASP A 191 19.01 8.08 6.67
CA ASP A 191 18.89 9.42 7.21
C ASP A 191 19.59 9.53 8.56
N GLU A 192 20.64 10.34 8.63
CA GLU A 192 21.48 10.48 9.83
C GLU A 192 20.70 10.98 11.06
N VAL A 193 19.66 11.81 10.87
CA VAL A 193 18.84 12.29 12.00
C VAL A 193 17.99 11.15 12.56
N ALA A 194 17.32 10.39 11.69
CA ALA A 194 16.56 9.21 12.11
C ALA A 194 17.47 8.16 12.79
N LEU A 195 18.64 7.90 12.21
CA LEU A 195 19.62 6.96 12.77
C LEU A 195 20.18 7.45 14.11
N GLY A 196 20.45 8.74 14.25
CA GLY A 196 20.93 9.36 15.49
C GLY A 196 19.97 9.17 16.65
N VAL A 197 18.66 9.34 16.42
CA VAL A 197 17.61 9.08 17.44
C VAL A 197 17.62 7.62 17.90
N LEU A 198 17.90 6.69 17.00
CA LEU A 198 17.97 5.26 17.32
C LEU A 198 19.34 4.84 17.87
N GLU A 199 20.37 5.69 17.80
CA GLU A 199 21.79 5.35 17.99
C GLU A 199 22.16 4.12 17.13
N LEU A 200 21.74 4.12 15.87
CA LEU A 200 21.88 3.00 14.96
C LEU A 200 22.94 3.32 13.89
N ASP A 201 23.92 2.44 13.74
CA ASP A 201 24.87 2.49 12.64
C ASP A 201 24.21 2.10 11.30
N ALA A 202 24.46 2.88 10.24
CA ALA A 202 23.91 2.63 8.91
C ALA A 202 24.36 1.27 8.34
N GLY A 203 25.53 0.76 8.73
CA GLY A 203 26.05 -0.54 8.32
C GLY A 203 25.31 -1.74 8.93
N ARG A 204 24.29 -1.51 9.76
CA ARG A 204 23.31 -2.52 10.23
C ARG A 204 22.03 -2.55 9.41
N LEU A 205 21.89 -1.65 8.43
CA LEU A 205 20.78 -1.60 7.48
C LEU A 205 21.25 -2.09 6.11
N PRO A 206 20.34 -2.66 5.29
CA PRO A 206 20.70 -3.15 3.96
C PRO A 206 21.14 -2.02 3.03
N GLU A 207 21.97 -2.33 2.03
CA GLU A 207 22.43 -1.34 1.05
C GLU A 207 21.28 -0.95 0.09
N PRO A 208 21.03 0.35 -0.14
CA PRO A 208 20.01 0.79 -1.09
C PRO A 208 20.39 0.49 -2.56
N VAL A 209 19.50 -0.18 -3.30
CA VAL A 209 19.63 -0.50 -4.73
C VAL A 209 18.46 0.04 -5.56
N GLU A 210 18.63 0.10 -6.88
CA GLU A 210 17.56 0.47 -7.80
C GLU A 210 16.49 -0.63 -7.91
N ALA A 211 15.21 -0.25 -7.81
CA ALA A 211 14.07 -1.17 -7.86
C ALA A 211 13.87 -1.80 -9.27
N ASP A 212 14.15 -1.03 -10.30
CA ASP A 212 13.80 -1.28 -11.70
C ASP A 212 15.00 -1.70 -12.58
N ARG A 213 16.10 -2.11 -11.96
CA ARG A 213 17.29 -2.65 -12.64
C ARG A 213 17.52 -4.11 -12.27
N VAL A 214 18.22 -4.82 -13.16
CA VAL A 214 18.72 -6.16 -12.84
C VAL A 214 19.74 -6.04 -11.71
N LEU A 215 19.46 -6.68 -10.58
CA LEU A 215 20.35 -6.72 -9.43
C LEU A 215 21.48 -7.74 -9.68
N VAL A 216 21.11 -8.99 -9.98
CA VAL A 216 22.04 -10.09 -10.26
C VAL A 216 21.42 -11.11 -11.21
N THR A 217 22.28 -11.94 -11.80
CA THR A 217 21.87 -13.25 -12.32
C THR A 217 21.76 -14.22 -11.16
N LEU A 218 20.65 -14.96 -11.07
CA LEU A 218 20.42 -15.92 -9.99
C LEU A 218 21.42 -17.09 -10.07
N PRO A 219 21.92 -17.59 -8.92
CA PRO A 219 22.72 -18.82 -8.87
C PRO A 219 21.97 -20.03 -9.47
N GLU A 220 22.70 -20.99 -10.03
CA GLU A 220 22.12 -22.20 -10.65
C GLU A 220 21.25 -23.01 -9.67
N GLU A 221 21.71 -23.17 -8.43
CA GLU A 221 20.96 -23.86 -7.37
C GLU A 221 19.62 -23.18 -7.05
N VAL A 222 19.59 -21.84 -7.12
CA VAL A 222 18.38 -21.04 -6.92
C VAL A 222 17.46 -21.18 -8.12
N CYS A 223 18.00 -21.13 -9.34
CA CYS A 223 17.22 -21.38 -10.55
C CYS A 223 16.54 -22.76 -10.52
N ALA A 224 17.30 -23.79 -10.13
CA ALA A 224 16.80 -25.15 -9.97
C ALA A 224 15.70 -25.23 -8.90
N ARG A 225 15.86 -24.57 -7.74
CA ARG A 225 14.83 -24.53 -6.68
C ARG A 225 13.54 -23.89 -7.16
N LEU A 226 13.62 -22.77 -7.89
CA LEU A 226 12.45 -22.04 -8.37
C LEU A 226 11.83 -22.65 -9.64
N GLY A 227 12.53 -23.55 -10.32
CA GLY A 227 12.08 -24.12 -11.59
C GLY A 227 12.15 -23.13 -12.75
N VAL A 228 13.12 -22.22 -12.74
CA VAL A 228 13.36 -21.24 -13.83
C VAL A 228 14.60 -21.62 -14.63
N ALA A 229 14.75 -21.06 -15.82
CA ALA A 229 15.92 -21.27 -16.66
C ALA A 229 17.20 -20.76 -15.99
N GLU A 230 18.34 -21.40 -16.30
CA GLU A 230 19.66 -20.86 -15.99
C GLU A 230 19.82 -19.48 -16.61
N GLY A 231 20.55 -18.60 -15.91
CA GLY A 231 20.70 -17.20 -16.32
C GLY A 231 19.46 -16.32 -16.05
N CYS A 232 18.46 -16.81 -15.30
CA CYS A 232 17.34 -15.99 -14.85
C CYS A 232 17.86 -14.81 -14.00
N ARG A 233 17.39 -13.60 -14.33
CA ARG A 233 17.83 -12.35 -13.69
C ARG A 233 16.86 -11.93 -12.58
N LEU A 234 17.38 -11.48 -11.45
CA LEU A 234 16.57 -10.90 -10.37
C LEU A 234 16.44 -9.39 -10.58
N VAL A 235 15.20 -8.89 -10.60
CA VAL A 235 14.87 -7.47 -10.50
C VAL A 235 14.22 -7.27 -9.13
N PRO A 236 14.74 -6.36 -8.26
CA PRO A 236 14.22 -6.21 -6.90
C PRO A 236 12.73 -5.84 -6.84
N GLY A 237 12.25 -5.14 -7.87
CA GLY A 237 10.89 -4.63 -7.97
C GLY A 237 10.56 -3.66 -6.84
N VAL A 238 9.28 -3.44 -6.58
CA VAL A 238 8.78 -2.41 -5.66
C VAL A 238 7.90 -3.01 -4.57
N TYR A 239 7.45 -2.22 -3.61
CA TYR A 239 6.41 -2.69 -2.70
C TYR A 239 5.08 -3.01 -3.41
N ASP A 240 4.24 -3.83 -2.77
CA ASP A 240 2.97 -4.37 -3.29
C ASP A 240 2.02 -3.29 -3.88
N GLY A 241 1.74 -2.23 -3.12
CA GLY A 241 0.90 -1.11 -3.58
C GLY A 241 1.52 -0.35 -4.76
N GLY A 242 2.85 -0.26 -4.80
CA GLY A 242 3.57 0.31 -5.93
C GLY A 242 3.43 -0.53 -7.19
N ALA A 243 3.56 -1.85 -7.05
CA ALA A 243 3.37 -2.78 -8.16
C ALA A 243 1.94 -2.70 -8.71
N VAL A 244 0.93 -2.66 -7.83
CA VAL A 244 -0.47 -2.45 -8.25
C VAL A 244 -0.64 -1.14 -9.01
N ALA A 245 -0.06 -0.03 -8.52
CA ALA A 245 -0.14 1.27 -9.16
C ALA A 245 0.48 1.26 -10.58
N ILE A 246 1.65 0.62 -10.74
CA ILE A 246 2.30 0.44 -12.05
C ILE A 246 1.42 -0.42 -12.96
N GLY A 247 0.84 -1.51 -12.46
CA GLY A 247 0.00 -2.41 -13.24
C GLY A 247 -1.34 -1.83 -13.67
N ILE A 248 -1.85 -0.80 -13.00
CA ILE A 248 -2.98 0.01 -13.50
C ILE A 248 -2.52 1.22 -14.32
N GLY A 249 -1.21 1.38 -14.53
CA GLY A 249 -0.57 2.37 -15.38
C GLY A 249 -0.46 3.77 -14.78
N ALA A 250 -0.38 3.88 -13.45
CA ALA A 250 -0.27 5.17 -12.75
C ALA A 250 1.14 5.80 -12.77
N LEU A 251 2.13 5.14 -13.37
CA LEU A 251 3.47 5.69 -13.55
C LEU A 251 3.59 6.62 -14.77
N VAL A 252 2.56 6.65 -15.64
CA VAL A 252 2.57 7.29 -16.96
C VAL A 252 1.43 8.31 -17.07
N GLY A 253 1.64 9.38 -17.84
CA GLY A 253 0.57 10.29 -18.26
C GLY A 253 -0.01 11.20 -17.19
N GLY A 254 0.61 11.27 -16.01
CA GLY A 254 0.11 12.09 -14.89
C GLY A 254 -1.23 11.57 -14.33
N ALA A 255 -1.47 10.26 -14.42
CA ALA A 255 -2.63 9.62 -13.83
C ALA A 255 -2.45 9.44 -12.32
N GLY A 256 -3.53 9.64 -11.56
CA GLY A 256 -3.60 9.17 -10.19
C GLY A 256 -4.00 7.70 -10.14
N ALA A 257 -3.71 7.05 -9.03
CA ALA A 257 -4.00 5.64 -8.78
C ALA A 257 -4.89 5.50 -7.55
N ILE A 258 -6.03 4.83 -7.71
CA ILE A 258 -6.82 4.31 -6.60
C ILE A 258 -6.88 2.79 -6.66
N ASN A 259 -6.59 2.14 -5.54
CA ASN A 259 -6.96 0.74 -5.33
C ASN A 259 -8.06 0.67 -4.28
N LEU A 260 -9.30 0.40 -4.71
CA LEU A 260 -10.47 0.35 -3.83
C LEU A 260 -10.72 -1.09 -3.36
N GLY A 261 -9.95 -1.51 -2.36
CA GLY A 261 -10.04 -2.80 -1.69
C GLY A 261 -10.73 -2.72 -0.34
N THR A 262 -10.32 -3.58 0.61
CA THR A 262 -10.75 -3.48 2.02
C THR A 262 -10.42 -2.11 2.60
N THR A 263 -9.19 -1.65 2.35
CA THR A 263 -8.71 -0.28 2.50
C THR A 263 -8.68 0.40 1.13
N ALA A 264 -8.39 1.70 1.08
CA ALA A 264 -8.09 2.37 -0.18
C ALA A 264 -6.85 3.25 -0.09
N MET A 265 -6.27 3.57 -1.24
CA MET A 265 -5.24 4.59 -1.35
C MET A 265 -5.53 5.49 -2.54
N LEU A 266 -5.07 6.73 -2.46
CA LEU A 266 -5.00 7.65 -3.59
C LEU A 266 -3.58 8.22 -3.64
N ARG A 267 -2.88 7.99 -4.75
CA ARG A 267 -1.51 8.45 -4.96
C ARG A 267 -1.29 8.87 -6.41
N VAL A 268 -0.29 9.72 -6.66
CA VAL A 268 0.03 10.24 -8.01
C VAL A 268 1.54 10.20 -8.20
N ALA A 269 2.01 9.68 -9.34
CA ALA A 269 3.44 9.61 -9.62
C ALA A 269 4.00 10.98 -10.02
N MET A 270 5.05 11.45 -9.34
CA MET A 270 5.68 12.75 -9.51
C MET A 270 7.18 12.59 -9.81
N PRO A 271 7.79 13.47 -10.62
CA PRO A 271 9.22 13.42 -10.95
C PRO A 271 10.12 13.88 -9.80
N GLN A 272 9.54 14.36 -8.70
CA GLN A 272 10.25 14.84 -7.51
C GLN A 272 9.40 14.52 -6.27
N PRO A 273 10.00 14.40 -5.08
CA PRO A 273 9.23 14.26 -3.85
C PRO A 273 8.31 15.47 -3.63
N VAL A 274 7.07 15.20 -3.26
CA VAL A 274 6.11 16.23 -2.85
C VAL A 274 5.71 15.93 -1.41
N LEU A 275 5.75 16.92 -0.54
CA LEU A 275 5.37 16.81 0.85
C LEU A 275 4.17 17.70 1.11
N ASP A 276 3.40 17.39 2.15
CA ASP A 276 2.29 18.23 2.57
C ASP A 276 2.83 19.45 3.33
N ALA A 277 2.50 20.65 2.84
CA ALA A 277 2.78 21.90 3.55
C ALA A 277 1.87 22.11 4.77
N ASP A 278 0.75 21.38 4.84
CA ASP A 278 -0.13 21.41 6.02
C ASP A 278 0.56 20.75 7.23
N PRO A 279 0.57 21.39 8.41
CA PRO A 279 1.13 20.80 9.65
C PRO A 279 0.53 19.45 10.03
N ALA A 280 -0.66 19.11 9.53
CA ALA A 280 -1.30 17.81 9.73
C ALA A 280 -0.61 16.66 8.99
N MET A 281 0.29 16.94 8.03
CA MET A 281 1.08 15.92 7.31
C MET A 281 0.18 14.81 6.71
N ARG A 282 -0.85 15.20 5.96
CA ARG A 282 -1.89 14.27 5.46
C ARG A 282 -1.37 13.33 4.38
N LEU A 283 -0.26 13.68 3.74
CA LEU A 283 0.38 12.90 2.69
C LEU A 283 1.56 12.10 3.21
N GLN A 284 1.64 10.83 2.79
CA GLN A 284 2.86 10.05 2.83
C GLN A 284 3.48 10.00 1.43
N THR A 285 4.78 10.28 1.34
CA THR A 285 5.51 10.26 0.07
C THR A 285 6.60 9.22 0.12
N CYS A 286 6.46 8.20 -0.72
CA CYS A 286 7.47 7.16 -0.92
C CYS A 286 8.07 7.29 -2.31
N TYR A 287 9.27 6.74 -2.52
CA TYR A 287 9.75 6.42 -3.86
C TYR A 287 8.88 5.31 -4.47
N LEU A 288 8.71 5.31 -5.79
CA LEU A 288 8.03 4.25 -6.52
C LEU A 288 9.04 3.46 -7.37
N ALA A 289 9.37 3.95 -8.56
CA ALA A 289 10.33 3.36 -9.49
C ALA A 289 10.73 4.39 -10.54
N CYS A 290 11.80 4.12 -11.30
CA CYS A 290 12.17 4.90 -12.49
C CYS A 290 12.29 6.42 -12.24
N GLY A 291 12.85 6.83 -11.09
CA GLY A 291 12.99 8.24 -10.73
C GLY A 291 11.67 8.95 -10.42
N ARG A 292 10.62 8.21 -10.01
CA ARG A 292 9.32 8.76 -9.62
C ARG A 292 9.06 8.56 -8.13
N TRP A 293 8.49 9.59 -7.52
CA TRP A 293 7.92 9.58 -6.18
C TRP A 293 6.41 9.43 -6.25
N PHE A 294 5.80 8.98 -5.17
CA PHE A 294 4.39 8.61 -5.14
C PHE A 294 3.69 9.18 -3.91
N PRO A 295 3.58 10.53 -3.83
CA PRO A 295 2.82 11.21 -2.79
C PRO A 295 1.36 10.76 -2.81
N GLY A 296 0.78 10.71 -1.62
CA GLY A 296 -0.65 10.46 -1.45
C GLY A 296 -0.96 9.91 -0.07
N GLY A 297 -2.10 9.28 0.06
CA GLY A 297 -2.61 8.82 1.34
C GLY A 297 -3.34 7.49 1.20
N ALA A 298 -3.43 6.78 2.31
CA ALA A 298 -4.25 5.59 2.43
C ALA A 298 -5.33 5.83 3.47
N ILE A 299 -6.51 5.28 3.24
CA ILE A 299 -7.61 5.26 4.20
C ILE A 299 -7.86 3.81 4.64
N ASN A 300 -8.05 3.60 5.94
CA ASN A 300 -8.34 2.29 6.51
C ASN A 300 -9.74 1.82 6.11
N ASN A 301 -10.70 2.74 6.04
CA ASN A 301 -12.11 2.39 5.96
C ASN A 301 -12.67 2.63 4.55
N ALA A 302 -12.49 1.64 3.67
CA ALA A 302 -13.03 1.66 2.31
C ALA A 302 -14.03 0.51 2.10
N GLY A 303 -13.63 -0.59 1.45
CA GLY A 303 -14.51 -1.76 1.27
C GLY A 303 -14.92 -2.43 2.58
N ILE A 304 -14.12 -2.30 3.65
CA ILE A 304 -14.48 -2.81 4.98
C ILE A 304 -15.77 -2.16 5.51
N THR A 305 -16.04 -0.91 5.14
CA THR A 305 -17.25 -0.19 5.52
C THR A 305 -18.50 -0.84 4.93
N LEU A 306 -18.50 -1.15 3.63
CA LEU A 306 -19.62 -1.86 3.01
C LEU A 306 -19.72 -3.31 3.48
N ARG A 307 -18.58 -3.97 3.76
CA ARG A 307 -18.57 -5.31 4.34
C ARG A 307 -19.24 -5.32 5.72
N TRP A 308 -18.92 -4.36 6.58
CA TRP A 308 -19.57 -4.22 7.89
C TRP A 308 -21.07 -3.96 7.75
N LEU A 309 -21.50 -3.08 6.84
CA LEU A 309 -22.92 -2.88 6.57
C LEU A 309 -23.61 -4.18 6.12
N ARG A 310 -22.99 -4.93 5.19
CA ARG A 310 -23.50 -6.23 4.72
C ARG A 310 -23.64 -7.21 5.88
N ASP A 311 -22.57 -7.43 6.63
CA ASP A 311 -22.46 -8.53 7.59
C ASP A 311 -23.16 -8.24 8.92
N SER A 312 -23.15 -6.99 9.37
CA SER A 312 -23.57 -6.62 10.72
C SER A 312 -24.85 -5.78 10.79
N VAL A 313 -25.25 -5.11 9.71
CA VAL A 313 -26.36 -4.14 9.76
C VAL A 313 -27.53 -4.53 8.86
N LEU A 314 -27.25 -4.88 7.60
CA LEU A 314 -28.28 -5.03 6.57
C LEU A 314 -28.57 -6.49 6.20
N GLY A 315 -27.62 -7.41 6.38
CA GLY A 315 -27.78 -8.83 6.07
C GLY A 315 -28.05 -9.11 4.58
N MET A 316 -27.43 -8.36 3.67
CA MET A 316 -27.68 -8.44 2.23
C MET A 316 -26.40 -8.39 1.40
N ASP A 317 -26.33 -9.11 0.28
CA ASP A 317 -25.16 -9.10 -0.59
C ASP A 317 -24.88 -7.73 -1.24
N TYR A 318 -23.70 -7.58 -1.83
CA TYR A 318 -23.26 -6.32 -2.43
C TYR A 318 -24.13 -5.86 -3.61
N GLU A 319 -24.72 -6.80 -4.37
CA GLU A 319 -25.59 -6.45 -5.49
C GLU A 319 -26.92 -5.89 -4.99
N ALA A 320 -27.49 -6.48 -3.95
CA ALA A 320 -28.68 -5.98 -3.26
C ALA A 320 -28.41 -4.60 -2.66
N MET A 321 -27.27 -4.39 -2.01
CA MET A 321 -26.88 -3.06 -1.50
C MET A 321 -26.81 -2.03 -2.61
N ASN A 322 -26.17 -2.35 -3.74
CA ASN A 322 -26.12 -1.45 -4.91
C ASN A 322 -27.53 -1.10 -5.41
N ARG A 323 -28.41 -2.11 -5.58
CA ARG A 323 -29.81 -1.89 -5.99
C ARG A 323 -30.59 -1.02 -5.01
N GLU A 324 -30.41 -1.21 -3.70
CA GLU A 324 -31.03 -0.35 -2.69
C GLU A 324 -30.52 1.10 -2.80
N GLY A 325 -29.21 1.29 -2.98
CA GLY A 325 -28.60 2.60 -3.17
C GLY A 325 -29.09 3.29 -4.45
N GLU A 326 -29.33 2.54 -5.53
CA GLU A 326 -29.83 3.08 -6.81
C GLU A 326 -31.30 3.52 -6.75
N ARG A 327 -32.10 3.00 -5.81
CA ARG A 327 -33.52 3.35 -5.66
C ARG A 327 -33.77 4.74 -5.05
N VAL A 328 -32.78 5.31 -4.39
CA VAL A 328 -32.87 6.65 -3.80
C VAL A 328 -32.10 7.64 -4.67
N SER A 329 -32.56 8.88 -4.79
CA SER A 329 -31.90 9.90 -5.60
C SER A 329 -30.70 10.54 -4.89
N ASP A 330 -30.71 10.56 -3.56
CA ASP A 330 -29.64 11.11 -2.70
C ASP A 330 -29.65 10.43 -1.31
N THR A 331 -28.96 11.03 -0.33
CA THR A 331 -28.92 10.58 1.07
C THR A 331 -29.95 11.24 1.97
N ALA A 332 -30.80 12.14 1.46
CA ALA A 332 -31.79 12.92 2.21
C ALA A 332 -31.24 13.61 3.49
N GLY A 333 -29.98 14.06 3.43
CA GLY A 333 -29.27 14.72 4.54
C GLY A 333 -28.53 13.76 5.48
N LEU A 334 -28.50 12.46 5.21
CA LEU A 334 -27.73 11.49 5.97
C LEU A 334 -26.24 11.54 5.61
N PHE A 335 -25.40 11.68 6.63
CA PHE A 335 -23.94 11.60 6.53
C PHE A 335 -23.42 10.36 7.25
N PHE A 336 -22.31 9.82 6.75
CA PHE A 336 -21.59 8.75 7.41
C PHE A 336 -20.09 9.06 7.49
N LEU A 337 -19.55 9.15 8.71
CA LEU A 337 -18.11 9.14 8.94
C LEU A 337 -17.64 7.69 8.95
N PRO A 338 -16.77 7.24 8.02
CA PRO A 338 -16.53 5.81 7.83
C PRO A 338 -15.54 5.18 8.81
N PHE A 339 -15.13 5.85 9.88
CA PHE A 339 -13.95 5.50 10.69
C PHE A 339 -14.14 4.31 11.65
N LEU A 340 -14.73 3.21 11.18
CA LEU A 340 -15.05 2.01 11.96
C LEU A 340 -13.83 1.37 12.66
N SER A 341 -12.64 1.54 12.10
CA SER A 341 -11.39 0.98 12.63
C SER A 341 -10.37 2.04 13.06
N GLY A 342 -10.84 3.28 13.32
CA GLY A 342 -9.98 4.46 13.36
C GLY A 342 -9.47 4.83 11.97
N GLU A 343 -8.67 5.88 11.84
CA GLU A 343 -8.18 6.34 10.52
C GLU A 343 -6.71 6.77 10.54
N ARG A 344 -6.07 6.72 9.37
CA ARG A 344 -4.65 7.11 9.18
C ARG A 344 -4.45 8.63 9.11
N ASN A 345 -5.52 9.41 8.96
CA ASN A 345 -5.43 10.87 9.02
C ASN A 345 -4.92 11.28 10.42
N PRO A 346 -3.77 11.96 10.52
CA PRO A 346 -3.19 12.34 11.82
C PRO A 346 -4.09 13.22 12.70
N GLN A 347 -5.05 13.97 12.13
CA GLN A 347 -5.94 14.86 12.88
C GLN A 347 -6.94 14.09 13.77
N ILE A 348 -7.54 13.03 13.22
CA ILE A 348 -8.56 12.22 13.91
C ILE A 348 -7.97 10.91 14.47
N GLY A 349 -6.96 10.39 13.77
CA GLY A 349 -6.16 9.22 14.13
C GLY A 349 -6.98 7.97 14.45
N ASN A 350 -6.37 7.11 15.25
CA ASN A 350 -6.97 5.85 15.70
C ASN A 350 -8.11 6.03 16.72
N ALA A 351 -8.36 7.25 17.21
CA ALA A 351 -9.44 7.52 18.15
C ALA A 351 -10.80 7.68 17.46
N ALA A 352 -10.80 7.95 16.15
CA ALA A 352 -12.01 8.12 15.35
C ALA A 352 -12.89 6.86 15.36
N SER A 353 -14.21 7.07 15.28
CA SER A 353 -15.19 5.98 15.19
C SER A 353 -16.24 6.26 14.10
N GLY A 354 -16.97 5.23 13.70
CA GLY A 354 -18.04 5.36 12.70
C GLY A 354 -19.24 6.14 13.25
N VAL A 355 -19.79 7.06 12.46
CA VAL A 355 -20.91 7.92 12.88
C VAL A 355 -21.92 8.08 11.74
N PHE A 356 -23.18 7.72 11.99
CA PHE A 356 -24.31 8.18 11.17
C PHE A 356 -24.86 9.49 11.76
N PHE A 357 -24.83 10.56 10.99
CA PHE A 357 -25.35 11.87 11.39
C PHE A 357 -26.53 12.27 10.53
N GLY A 358 -27.60 12.78 11.15
CA GLY A 358 -28.80 13.23 10.44
C GLY A 358 -29.90 12.17 10.25
N LEU A 359 -29.83 11.03 10.94
CA LEU A 359 -30.84 9.97 10.81
C LEU A 359 -32.25 10.45 11.19
N ARG A 360 -33.23 9.99 10.41
CA ARG A 360 -34.68 10.28 10.51
C ARG A 360 -35.48 9.04 10.10
N GLY A 361 -36.73 8.93 10.57
CA GLY A 361 -37.58 7.75 10.34
C GLY A 361 -37.94 7.45 8.88
N TYR A 362 -37.78 8.40 7.97
CA TYR A 362 -38.01 8.20 6.53
C TYR A 362 -36.80 7.61 5.78
N HIS A 363 -35.62 7.54 6.42
CA HIS A 363 -34.46 6.95 5.76
C HIS A 363 -34.65 5.45 5.58
N THR A 364 -34.16 4.97 4.44
CA THR A 364 -34.24 3.56 4.03
C THR A 364 -32.85 2.96 3.97
N ARG A 365 -32.78 1.64 3.74
CA ARG A 365 -31.52 0.92 3.50
C ARG A 365 -30.70 1.55 2.36
N GLY A 366 -31.36 2.03 1.31
CA GLY A 366 -30.70 2.74 0.20
C GLY A 366 -29.98 4.01 0.63
N HIS A 367 -30.59 4.82 1.50
CA HIS A 367 -29.95 6.03 2.03
C HIS A 367 -28.71 5.69 2.87
N VAL A 368 -28.78 4.64 3.69
CA VAL A 368 -27.66 4.16 4.52
C VAL A 368 -26.50 3.67 3.65
N VAL A 369 -26.78 2.89 2.60
CA VAL A 369 -25.76 2.41 1.66
C VAL A 369 -25.10 3.58 0.93
N ARG A 370 -25.89 4.53 0.40
CA ARG A 370 -25.34 5.72 -0.27
C ARG A 370 -24.50 6.58 0.67
N ALA A 371 -24.97 6.85 1.88
CA ALA A 371 -24.22 7.64 2.85
C ALA A 371 -22.87 7.01 3.17
N ALA A 372 -22.81 5.68 3.27
CA ALA A 372 -21.55 4.97 3.47
C ALA A 372 -20.60 5.07 2.26
N MET A 373 -21.11 4.92 1.04
CA MET A 373 -20.31 5.12 -0.19
C MET A 373 -19.79 6.56 -0.30
N GLU A 374 -20.65 7.56 -0.05
CA GLU A 374 -20.30 8.99 -0.03
C GLU A 374 -19.24 9.28 1.04
N GLY A 375 -19.40 8.75 2.26
CA GLY A 375 -18.43 8.92 3.35
C GLY A 375 -17.03 8.45 3.00
N VAL A 376 -16.91 7.28 2.34
CA VAL A 376 -15.60 6.80 1.84
C VAL A 376 -15.03 7.72 0.75
N CYS A 377 -15.89 8.24 -0.14
CA CYS A 377 -15.44 9.19 -1.17
C CYS A 377 -14.96 10.51 -0.55
N PHE A 378 -15.62 11.01 0.50
CA PHE A 378 -15.17 12.19 1.23
C PHE A 378 -13.84 11.95 1.96
N ALA A 379 -13.64 10.76 2.54
CA ALA A 379 -12.34 10.41 3.14
C ALA A 379 -11.20 10.40 2.09
N LEU A 380 -11.46 9.88 0.88
CA LEU A 380 -10.51 9.98 -0.24
C LEU A 380 -10.33 11.42 -0.72
N ARG A 381 -11.39 12.24 -0.65
CA ARG A 381 -11.33 13.65 -1.05
C ARG A 381 -10.35 14.45 -0.19
N ILE A 382 -10.22 14.14 1.09
CA ILE A 382 -9.21 14.75 1.97
C ILE A 382 -7.80 14.53 1.41
N VAL A 383 -7.49 13.31 0.98
CA VAL A 383 -6.18 12.98 0.37
C VAL A 383 -6.02 13.70 -0.97
N TYR A 384 -7.08 13.76 -1.77
CA TYR A 384 -7.06 14.44 -3.06
C TYR A 384 -6.83 15.95 -2.93
N ASP A 385 -7.49 16.61 -1.98
CA ASP A 385 -7.29 18.03 -1.73
C ASP A 385 -5.88 18.32 -1.21
N ALA A 386 -5.36 17.48 -0.30
CA ALA A 386 -3.98 17.58 0.14
C ALA A 386 -2.97 17.47 -1.03
N LEU A 387 -3.21 16.56 -1.99
CA LEU A 387 -2.40 16.49 -3.21
C LEU A 387 -2.48 17.80 -4.03
N ARG A 388 -3.70 18.31 -4.26
CA ARG A 388 -3.94 19.53 -5.06
C ARG A 388 -3.34 20.79 -4.43
N GLU A 389 -3.49 20.93 -3.12
CA GLU A 389 -2.92 22.03 -2.34
C GLU A 389 -1.39 22.08 -2.46
N ASN A 390 -0.75 20.93 -2.67
CA ASN A 390 0.69 20.80 -2.89
C ASN A 390 1.07 20.68 -4.38
N GLY A 391 0.21 21.17 -5.29
CA GLY A 391 0.50 21.27 -6.73
C GLY A 391 0.39 19.96 -7.50
N VAL A 392 -0.13 18.90 -6.91
CA VAL A 392 -0.30 17.59 -7.55
C VAL A 392 -1.73 17.44 -8.05
N VAL A 393 -1.92 17.66 -9.35
CA VAL A 393 -3.22 17.57 -10.01
C VAL A 393 -3.16 16.51 -11.11
N PRO A 394 -3.69 15.30 -10.89
CA PRO A 394 -3.74 14.28 -11.93
C PRO A 394 -4.75 14.66 -13.02
N ARG A 395 -4.57 14.13 -14.23
CA ARG A 395 -5.52 14.34 -15.36
C ARG A 395 -6.76 13.46 -15.25
N GLU A 396 -6.56 12.27 -14.73
CA GLU A 396 -7.57 11.25 -14.46
C GLU A 396 -7.11 10.41 -13.27
N ILE A 397 -8.03 9.68 -12.66
CA ILE A 397 -7.70 8.65 -11.69
C ILE A 397 -7.96 7.28 -12.31
N ARG A 398 -6.92 6.46 -12.39
CA ARG A 398 -7.05 5.05 -12.72
C ARG A 398 -7.40 4.28 -11.47
N ILE A 399 -8.45 3.46 -11.55
CA ILE A 399 -9.01 2.78 -10.39
C ILE A 399 -9.12 1.27 -10.59
N GLY A 400 -8.65 0.53 -9.59
CA GLY A 400 -8.79 -0.92 -9.48
C GLY A 400 -9.40 -1.34 -8.14
N GLY A 401 -9.41 -2.65 -7.86
CA GLY A 401 -9.93 -3.22 -6.62
C GLY A 401 -11.42 -3.60 -6.70
N GLY A 402 -11.91 -4.28 -5.66
CA GLY A 402 -13.26 -4.87 -5.67
C GLY A 402 -14.42 -3.86 -5.75
N GLY A 403 -14.20 -2.61 -5.32
CA GLY A 403 -15.23 -1.57 -5.32
C GLY A 403 -15.64 -1.10 -6.72
N VAL A 404 -14.81 -1.32 -7.75
CA VAL A 404 -15.12 -0.89 -9.14
C VAL A 404 -16.31 -1.61 -9.77
N ARG A 405 -16.76 -2.71 -9.14
CA ARG A 405 -17.97 -3.45 -9.56
C ARG A 405 -19.27 -2.71 -9.26
N SER A 406 -19.24 -1.62 -8.50
CA SER A 406 -20.41 -0.77 -8.25
C SER A 406 -20.39 0.47 -9.16
N PRO A 407 -21.22 0.53 -10.22
CA PRO A 407 -21.30 1.72 -11.07
C PRO A 407 -21.76 2.96 -10.30
N LEU A 408 -22.69 2.79 -9.35
CA LEU A 408 -23.13 3.85 -8.45
C LEU A 408 -21.93 4.44 -7.69
N TRP A 409 -21.10 3.59 -7.07
CA TRP A 409 -19.97 4.07 -6.29
C TRP A 409 -18.90 4.76 -7.14
N MET A 410 -18.65 4.24 -8.36
CA MET A 410 -17.73 4.87 -9.30
C MET A 410 -18.22 6.25 -9.75
N GLN A 411 -19.51 6.39 -10.09
CA GLN A 411 -20.06 7.69 -10.46
C GLN A 411 -20.05 8.67 -9.29
N THR A 412 -20.42 8.23 -8.07
CA THR A 412 -20.33 9.04 -6.86
C THR A 412 -18.90 9.52 -6.60
N MET A 413 -17.91 8.64 -6.73
CA MET A 413 -16.51 8.99 -6.54
C MET A 413 -16.01 9.98 -7.59
N ALA A 414 -16.38 9.81 -8.87
CA ALA A 414 -16.06 10.77 -9.93
C ALA A 414 -16.63 12.15 -9.62
N ASN A 415 -17.88 12.21 -9.15
CA ASN A 415 -18.56 13.47 -8.79
C ASN A 415 -17.93 14.12 -7.54
N VAL A 416 -17.62 13.35 -6.49
CA VAL A 416 -16.99 13.87 -5.25
C VAL A 416 -15.56 14.38 -5.51
N LEU A 417 -14.77 13.65 -6.31
CA LEU A 417 -13.41 14.06 -6.65
C LEU A 417 -13.38 15.13 -7.76
N GLY A 418 -14.46 15.30 -8.53
CA GLY A 418 -14.52 16.26 -9.63
C GLY A 418 -13.48 15.97 -10.72
N ILE A 419 -13.16 14.70 -10.95
CA ILE A 419 -12.13 14.25 -11.90
C ILE A 419 -12.57 12.94 -12.58
N PRO A 420 -12.23 12.72 -13.87
CA PRO A 420 -12.52 11.46 -14.54
C PRO A 420 -11.93 10.24 -13.82
N LEU A 421 -12.73 9.18 -13.68
CA LEU A 421 -12.26 7.88 -13.24
C LEU A 421 -12.18 6.91 -14.41
N GLN A 422 -11.05 6.22 -14.53
CA GLN A 422 -10.77 5.24 -15.55
C GLN A 422 -10.59 3.86 -14.90
N VAL A 423 -11.56 2.95 -15.08
CA VAL A 423 -11.48 1.62 -14.47
C VAL A 423 -10.40 0.79 -15.16
N SER A 424 -9.53 0.15 -14.39
CA SER A 424 -8.55 -0.81 -14.91
C SER A 424 -9.21 -2.13 -15.30
N GLN A 425 -8.80 -2.72 -16.42
CA GLN A 425 -9.19 -4.09 -16.83
C GLN A 425 -8.11 -5.14 -16.52
N VAL A 426 -7.03 -4.73 -15.85
CA VAL A 426 -5.96 -5.65 -15.46
C VAL A 426 -6.42 -6.46 -14.26
N GLU A 427 -6.58 -7.78 -14.44
CA GLU A 427 -7.08 -8.69 -13.40
C GLU A 427 -6.12 -8.80 -12.21
N GLU A 428 -4.81 -8.92 -12.48
CA GLU A 428 -3.76 -9.06 -11.47
C GLU A 428 -2.74 -7.92 -11.58
N PRO A 429 -3.11 -6.69 -11.19
CA PRO A 429 -2.28 -5.50 -11.43
C PRO A 429 -0.94 -5.55 -10.71
N GLY A 430 -0.84 -6.17 -9.53
CA GLY A 430 0.46 -6.33 -8.85
C GLY A 430 1.45 -7.18 -9.65
N LEU A 431 0.98 -8.30 -10.22
CA LEU A 431 1.80 -9.18 -11.05
C LEU A 431 2.16 -8.49 -12.37
N VAL A 432 1.20 -7.82 -13.02
CA VAL A 432 1.46 -7.10 -14.27
C VAL A 432 2.40 -5.90 -14.06
N GLY A 433 2.28 -5.16 -12.96
CA GLY A 433 3.18 -4.05 -12.64
C GLY A 433 4.61 -4.51 -12.36
N SER A 434 4.76 -5.64 -11.67
CA SER A 434 6.07 -6.29 -11.51
C SER A 434 6.64 -6.72 -12.86
N ALA A 435 5.82 -7.32 -13.72
CA ALA A 435 6.24 -7.72 -15.06
C ALA A 435 6.63 -6.52 -15.95
N ILE A 436 5.95 -5.37 -15.85
CA ILE A 436 6.32 -4.12 -16.53
C ILE A 436 7.76 -3.72 -16.17
N LEU A 437 8.12 -3.76 -14.88
CA LEU A 437 9.50 -3.50 -14.44
C LEU A 437 10.47 -4.56 -14.96
N GLY A 438 10.07 -5.83 -14.92
CA GLY A 438 10.86 -6.94 -15.44
C GLY A 438 11.20 -6.81 -16.93
N TYR A 439 10.21 -6.55 -17.78
CA TYR A 439 10.41 -6.40 -19.22
C TYR A 439 11.21 -5.15 -19.58
N THR A 440 11.04 -4.07 -18.82
CA THR A 440 11.86 -2.85 -18.96
C THR A 440 13.32 -3.15 -18.60
N ALA A 441 13.57 -3.83 -17.47
CA ALA A 441 14.91 -4.21 -17.03
C ALA A 441 15.59 -5.24 -17.96
N LEU A 442 14.81 -6.09 -18.63
CA LEU A 442 15.29 -7.01 -19.66
C LEU A 442 15.59 -6.33 -21.00
N GLY A 443 15.17 -5.08 -21.20
CA GLY A 443 15.31 -4.34 -22.46
C GLY A 443 14.33 -4.77 -23.56
N VAL A 444 13.25 -5.48 -23.21
CA VAL A 444 12.18 -5.85 -24.15
C VAL A 444 11.36 -4.61 -24.53
N TYR A 445 11.16 -3.72 -23.56
CA TYR A 445 10.66 -2.38 -23.76
C TYR A 445 11.76 -1.36 -23.46
N ALA A 446 11.82 -0.27 -24.21
CA ALA A 446 12.82 0.80 -24.04
C ALA A 446 12.66 1.52 -22.69
N ASP A 447 11.43 1.68 -22.24
CA ASP A 447 11.07 2.30 -20.98
C ASP A 447 9.75 1.76 -20.42
N VAL A 448 9.45 2.19 -19.21
CA VAL A 448 8.25 1.81 -18.47
C VAL A 448 6.96 2.34 -19.12
N GLU A 449 7.04 3.41 -19.91
CA GLU A 449 5.90 3.98 -20.62
C GLU A 449 5.48 3.07 -21.77
N GLN A 450 6.44 2.63 -22.60
CA GLN A 450 6.20 1.66 -23.66
C GLN A 450 5.66 0.33 -23.11
N ALA A 451 6.26 -0.18 -22.02
CA ALA A 451 5.78 -1.38 -21.35
C ALA A 451 4.34 -1.21 -20.83
N THR A 452 4.04 -0.08 -20.19
CA THR A 452 2.69 0.22 -19.69
C THR A 452 1.66 0.27 -20.81
N GLN A 453 1.96 0.94 -21.93
CA GLN A 453 1.06 0.99 -23.09
C GLN A 453 0.79 -0.40 -23.67
N ALA A 454 1.82 -1.25 -23.72
CA ALA A 454 1.69 -2.60 -24.24
C ALA A 454 0.89 -3.53 -23.30
N MET A 455 1.06 -3.41 -21.99
CA MET A 455 0.58 -4.39 -21.00
C MET A 455 -0.70 -3.97 -20.25
N VAL A 456 -0.97 -2.67 -20.11
CA VAL A 456 -2.12 -2.18 -19.33
C VAL A 456 -3.32 -1.95 -20.26
N ARG A 457 -4.50 -2.37 -19.78
CA ARG A 457 -5.79 -2.16 -20.46
C ARG A 457 -6.74 -1.41 -19.55
N THR A 458 -7.41 -0.42 -20.12
CA THR A 458 -8.39 0.43 -19.44
C THR A 458 -9.79 0.14 -19.95
N GLY A 459 -10.77 0.11 -19.04
CA GLY A 459 -12.16 -0.19 -19.32
C GLY A 459 -13.07 1.04 -19.31
N ARG A 460 -14.19 0.93 -18.58
CA ARG A 460 -15.19 1.99 -18.51
C ARG A 460 -14.64 3.25 -17.85
N GLN A 461 -15.00 4.40 -18.42
CA GLN A 461 -14.73 5.71 -17.87
C GLN A 461 -16.00 6.27 -17.20
N TYR A 462 -15.83 6.97 -16.08
CA TYR A 462 -16.87 7.73 -15.39
C TYR A 462 -16.46 9.20 -15.34
N LEU A 463 -17.27 10.07 -15.94
CA LEU A 463 -17.01 11.50 -15.98
C LEU A 463 -17.75 12.20 -14.85
N PRO A 464 -17.14 13.20 -14.20
CA PRO A 464 -17.83 14.01 -13.20
C PRO A 464 -19.01 14.77 -13.84
N GLN A 465 -20.13 14.81 -13.13
CA GLN A 465 -21.33 15.56 -13.51
C GLN A 465 -21.33 16.90 -12.78
N GLN A 466 -21.29 18.02 -13.50
CA GLN A 466 -21.03 19.35 -12.91
C GLN A 466 -21.98 19.71 -11.75
N ASP A 467 -23.30 19.54 -11.94
CA ASP A 467 -24.30 19.82 -10.90
C ASP A 467 -24.07 18.97 -9.64
N ALA A 468 -23.63 17.71 -9.82
CA ALA A 468 -23.33 16.83 -8.71
C ALA A 468 -22.01 17.19 -8.01
N VAL A 469 -20.99 17.63 -8.77
CA VAL A 469 -19.72 18.11 -8.19
C VAL A 469 -19.97 19.28 -7.25
N GLU A 470 -20.79 20.25 -7.66
CA GLU A 470 -21.14 21.43 -6.85
C GLU A 470 -21.92 21.02 -5.58
N ALA A 471 -22.93 20.14 -5.73
CA ALA A 471 -23.68 19.61 -4.60
C ALA A 471 -22.79 18.83 -3.61
N TYR A 472 -21.86 18.01 -4.12
CA TYR A 472 -20.93 17.26 -3.28
C TYR A 472 -19.89 18.14 -2.60
N ALA A 473 -19.48 19.25 -3.20
CA ALA A 473 -18.56 20.20 -2.56
C ALA A 473 -19.17 20.84 -1.31
N GLU A 474 -20.48 21.15 -1.31
CA GLU A 474 -21.17 21.61 -0.10
C GLU A 474 -21.26 20.53 0.97
N LYS A 475 -21.68 19.32 0.60
CA LYS A 475 -21.71 18.17 1.52
C LYS A 475 -20.34 17.87 2.11
N TYR A 476 -19.28 17.95 1.31
CA TYR A 476 -17.92 17.71 1.76
C TYR A 476 -17.45 18.73 2.80
N ARG A 477 -17.76 20.03 2.60
CA ARG A 477 -17.48 21.06 3.62
C ARG A 477 -18.15 20.75 4.96
N PHE A 478 -19.42 20.31 4.92
CA PHE A 478 -20.11 19.88 6.13
C PHE A 478 -19.51 18.60 6.74
N PHE A 479 -19.07 17.65 5.91
CA PHE A 479 -18.37 16.44 6.36
C PHE A 479 -17.08 16.80 7.11
N GLN A 480 -16.28 17.74 6.61
CA GLN A 480 -15.07 18.23 7.27
C GLN A 480 -15.41 18.90 8.61
N GLN A 481 -16.40 19.81 8.62
CA GLN A 481 -16.87 20.46 9.85
C GLN A 481 -17.32 19.43 10.90
N LEU A 482 -18.11 18.43 10.50
CA LEU A 482 -18.57 17.37 11.40
C LEU A 482 -17.39 16.57 11.98
N MET A 483 -16.35 16.34 11.17
CA MET A 483 -15.12 15.68 11.61
C MET A 483 -14.41 16.49 12.71
N ASP A 484 -14.28 17.80 12.50
CA ASP A 484 -13.63 18.73 13.44
C ASP A 484 -14.43 18.85 14.75
N ASP A 485 -15.75 19.01 14.65
CA ASP A 485 -16.67 19.10 15.80
C ASP A 485 -16.60 17.84 16.69
N LEU A 486 -16.36 16.67 16.09
CA LEU A 486 -16.29 15.39 16.79
C LEU A 486 -14.87 15.01 17.24
N ALA A 487 -13.83 15.72 16.81
CA ALA A 487 -12.44 15.35 17.08
C ALA A 487 -12.14 15.18 18.58
N GLN A 488 -12.57 16.14 19.41
CA GLN A 488 -12.39 16.04 20.87
C GLN A 488 -13.24 14.93 21.50
N ALA A 489 -14.44 14.69 20.96
CA ALA A 489 -15.34 13.64 21.43
C ALA A 489 -14.73 12.25 21.18
N PHE A 490 -14.11 12.03 20.01
CA PHE A 490 -13.38 10.81 19.70
C PHE A 490 -12.24 10.55 20.69
N GLN A 491 -11.43 11.58 21.00
CA GLN A 491 -10.33 11.45 21.97
C GLN A 491 -10.85 11.11 23.37
N ARG A 492 -11.92 11.77 23.82
CA ARG A 492 -12.53 11.48 25.11
C ARG A 492 -13.13 10.07 25.15
N HIS A 493 -13.83 9.67 24.09
CA HIS A 493 -14.39 8.32 23.95
C HIS A 493 -13.30 7.25 24.04
N ALA A 494 -12.18 7.43 23.32
CA ALA A 494 -11.05 6.51 23.36
C ALA A 494 -10.51 6.30 24.79
N ARG A 495 -10.46 7.34 25.63
CA ARG A 495 -10.05 7.24 27.04
C ARG A 495 -11.06 6.53 27.93
N LEU A 496 -12.34 6.54 27.57
CA LEU A 496 -13.39 5.85 28.34
C LEU A 496 -13.41 4.35 28.08
N VAL A 497 -12.96 3.92 26.90
CA VAL A 497 -13.00 2.52 26.45
C VAL A 497 -11.63 1.84 26.44
N THR A 498 -10.55 2.58 26.73
CA THR A 498 -9.22 2.00 26.99
C THR A 498 -9.15 1.63 28.47
N PRO A 499 -8.92 0.35 28.83
CA PRO A 499 -8.88 -0.12 30.21
C PRO A 499 -7.86 0.59 31.10
#